data_AF-A0A3B8V5J3-F1
#
_entry.id   AF-A0A3B8V5J3-F1
#
_cell.length_a   1.000
_cell.length_b   1.000
_cell.length_c   1.000
_cell.angle_alpha   90.00
_cell.angle_beta   90.00
_cell.angle_gamma   90.00
#
_symmetry.space_group_name_H-M   'P 1'
#
loop_
_entity.id
_entity.type
_entity.pdbx_description
1 polymer ?
#
loop_
_entity_poly.entity_id
_entity_poly.type
_entity_poly.pdbx_seq_one_letter_code
_entity_poly.pdbx_strand_id
1 'polypeptide(L)'
;MHHAGYAETDVTELETEFDFDDGMYLYEVEFTYGKSDYEYELIASTGEIYSLEIDDFSVIVPTPADSSVTYISADRAKEIALEDGGVQAENATFKKVKFDKDNGEHIYEIEFVAGGSEYEYEINAVSGAVIESEIDGEKRFPADSGEYIGAGAALQIASAHSGVAENDMRKKEAKLKIKKGVYVYEVEFETRAYEYEYVIDAKTGKILSAEKETND
;
A
#
# COMPACT_ATOMS: atom_id res chain seq x y z
N MET A 1 44.53 16.66 3.63
CA MET A 1 45.21 15.52 4.28
C MET A 1 44.84 15.51 5.77
N HIS A 2 44.42 14.35 6.26
CA HIS A 2 44.13 13.95 7.66
C HIS A 2 42.87 14.46 8.36
N HIS A 3 41.81 13.63 8.42
CA HIS A 3 40.98 13.52 9.63
C HIS A 3 40.17 12.23 9.90
N ALA A 4 40.50 11.06 9.35
CA ALA A 4 39.95 9.81 9.90
C ALA A 4 40.88 8.64 9.60
N GLY A 5 41.48 8.06 10.63
CA GLY A 5 42.36 6.89 10.52
C GLY A 5 41.60 5.59 10.27
N TYR A 6 40.90 5.49 9.14
CA TYR A 6 40.39 4.24 8.59
C TYR A 6 41.00 4.06 7.20
N ALA A 7 41.47 2.85 6.89
CA ALA A 7 41.96 2.50 5.56
C ALA A 7 40.76 2.41 4.60
N GLU A 8 40.90 2.96 3.39
CA GLU A 8 39.91 2.87 2.30
C GLU A 8 39.76 1.43 1.74
N THR A 9 39.91 0.36 2.54
CA THR A 9 40.23 -0.99 2.04
C THR A 9 39.17 -2.07 2.22
N ASP A 10 38.00 -1.76 2.78
CA ASP A 10 36.98 -2.79 3.07
C ASP A 10 35.80 -2.79 2.09
N VAL A 11 35.80 -1.84 1.13
CA VAL A 11 34.84 -1.80 0.02
C VAL A 11 35.52 -2.37 -1.22
N THR A 12 34.94 -3.40 -1.81
CA THR A 12 35.39 -4.01 -3.07
C THR A 12 34.27 -3.95 -4.11
N GLU A 13 34.62 -4.12 -5.38
CA GLU A 13 33.63 -4.25 -6.47
C GLU A 13 32.68 -3.04 -6.60
N LEU A 14 33.19 -1.84 -6.29
CA LEU A 14 32.42 -0.61 -6.46
C LEU A 14 32.16 -0.34 -7.95
N GLU A 15 30.89 -0.42 -8.34
CA GLU A 15 30.38 -0.02 -9.65
C GLU A 15 29.34 1.09 -9.48
N THR A 16 29.31 2.01 -10.44
CA THR A 16 28.32 3.08 -10.46
C THR A 16 27.78 3.26 -11.86
N GLU A 17 26.48 3.09 -12.03
CA GLU A 17 25.78 3.31 -13.28
C GLU A 17 24.79 4.47 -13.15
N PHE A 18 24.47 5.10 -14.28
CA PHE A 18 23.47 6.16 -14.34
C PHE A 18 22.43 5.75 -15.38
N ASP A 19 21.20 5.56 -14.92
CA ASP A 19 20.10 5.10 -15.76
C ASP A 19 18.86 5.99 -15.63
N PHE A 20 17.91 5.79 -16.54
CA PHE A 20 16.58 6.38 -16.51
C PHE A 20 15.53 5.28 -16.50
N ASP A 21 15.00 5.00 -15.31
CA ASP A 21 13.93 4.01 -15.10
C ASP A 21 12.77 4.62 -14.30
N ASP A 22 11.56 4.08 -14.47
CA ASP A 22 10.33 4.51 -13.80
C ASP A 22 10.04 6.03 -13.89
N GLY A 23 10.55 6.68 -14.93
CA GLY A 23 10.37 8.12 -15.16
C GLY A 23 11.30 9.02 -14.33
N MET A 24 12.30 8.45 -13.66
CA MET A 24 13.30 9.16 -12.85
C MET A 24 14.72 8.86 -13.33
N TYR A 25 15.64 9.79 -13.10
CA TYR A 25 17.06 9.53 -13.29
C TYR A 25 17.63 8.93 -12.01
N LEU A 26 18.28 7.77 -12.11
CA LEU A 26 18.84 7.02 -11.01
C LEU A 26 20.37 6.86 -11.17
N TYR A 27 21.07 6.84 -10.04
CA TYR A 27 22.43 6.34 -9.92
C TYR A 27 22.38 5.00 -9.20
N GLU A 28 22.71 3.93 -9.89
CA GLU A 28 22.96 2.65 -9.25
C GLU A 28 24.38 2.66 -8.68
N VAL A 29 24.54 2.21 -7.43
CA VAL A 29 25.81 2.12 -6.73
C VAL A 29 25.89 0.73 -6.13
N GLU A 30 26.63 -0.15 -6.79
CA GLU A 30 26.89 -1.51 -6.31
C GLU A 30 28.25 -1.56 -5.62
N PHE A 31 28.34 -2.20 -4.46
CA PHE A 31 29.62 -2.51 -3.82
C PHE A 31 29.51 -3.66 -2.81
N THR A 32 30.59 -4.40 -2.64
CA THR A 32 30.72 -5.36 -1.54
C THR A 32 31.36 -4.69 -0.33
N TYR A 33 30.78 -4.88 0.85
CA TYR A 33 31.40 -4.53 2.12
C TYR A 33 31.42 -5.73 3.08
N GLY A 34 32.61 -6.23 3.37
CA GLY A 34 32.80 -7.43 4.20
C GLY A 34 32.45 -8.73 3.44
N LYS A 35 31.27 -9.30 3.70
CA LYS A 35 30.74 -10.50 3.02
C LYS A 35 29.37 -10.27 2.37
N SER A 36 28.89 -9.03 2.43
CA SER A 36 27.59 -8.67 1.93
C SER A 36 27.75 -7.77 0.71
N ASP A 37 26.92 -8.03 -0.28
CA ASP A 37 26.80 -7.22 -1.48
C ASP A 37 25.71 -6.19 -1.25
N TYR A 38 25.99 -4.96 -1.66
CA TYR A 38 25.08 -3.82 -1.51
C TYR A 38 24.82 -3.23 -2.88
N GLU A 39 23.56 -2.95 -3.15
CA GLU A 39 23.12 -2.20 -4.32
C GLU A 39 22.25 -1.05 -3.83
N TYR A 40 22.58 0.17 -4.23
CA TYR A 40 21.77 1.35 -3.96
C TYR A 40 21.36 1.98 -5.28
N GLU A 41 20.07 2.11 -5.55
CA GLU A 41 19.61 3.08 -6.53
C GLU A 41 19.36 4.40 -5.82
N LEU A 42 19.99 5.48 -6.28
CA LEU A 42 19.87 6.83 -5.73
C LEU A 42 19.23 7.73 -6.78
N ILE A 43 18.34 8.62 -6.40
CA ILE A 43 17.78 9.57 -7.36
C ILE A 43 18.85 10.58 -7.70
N ALA A 44 19.14 10.71 -8.99
CA ALA A 44 20.21 11.57 -9.44
C ALA A 44 20.03 13.05 -9.11
N SER A 45 18.78 13.52 -8.95
CA SER A 45 18.48 14.91 -8.63
C SER A 45 18.58 15.25 -7.14
N THR A 46 18.41 14.28 -6.24
CA THR A 46 18.36 14.52 -4.78
C THR A 46 19.43 13.76 -3.99
N GLY A 47 19.93 12.65 -4.52
CA GLY A 47 20.83 11.72 -3.83
C GLY A 47 20.12 10.89 -2.75
N GLU A 48 18.79 10.92 -2.70
CA GLU A 48 18.00 10.07 -1.80
C GLU A 48 18.00 8.64 -2.33
N ILE A 49 17.99 7.67 -1.42
CA ILE A 49 17.89 6.24 -1.76
C ILE A 49 16.49 5.99 -2.34
N TYR A 50 16.43 5.41 -3.53
CA TYR A 50 15.26 4.89 -4.22
C TYR A 50 15.11 3.39 -3.99
N SER A 51 16.20 2.64 -4.00
CA SER A 51 16.21 1.24 -3.57
C SER A 51 17.52 0.89 -2.88
N LEU A 52 17.45 -0.11 -2.01
CA LEU A 52 18.58 -0.68 -1.28
C LEU A 52 18.42 -2.20 -1.28
N GLU A 53 19.32 -2.89 -1.94
CA GLU A 53 19.46 -4.33 -1.87
C GLU A 53 20.70 -4.70 -1.06
N ILE A 54 20.56 -5.62 -0.11
CA ILE A 54 21.65 -6.16 0.71
C ILE A 54 21.48 -7.68 0.75
N ASP A 55 22.39 -8.41 0.10
CA ASP A 55 22.28 -9.87 -0.07
C ASP A 55 20.88 -10.25 -0.64
N ASP A 56 20.07 -11.05 0.07
CA ASP A 56 18.70 -11.45 -0.33
C ASP A 56 17.60 -10.45 0.12
N PHE A 57 17.96 -9.28 0.66
CA PHE A 57 17.01 -8.32 1.23
C PHE A 57 16.93 -7.04 0.38
N SER A 58 15.77 -6.78 -0.22
CA SER A 58 15.51 -5.57 -1.02
C SER A 58 14.53 -4.64 -0.31
N VAL A 59 14.83 -3.34 -0.32
CA VAL A 59 14.01 -2.24 0.19
C VAL A 59 13.92 -1.16 -0.87
N ILE A 60 12.74 -0.99 -1.46
CA ILE A 60 12.47 0.15 -2.34
C ILE A 60 11.86 1.29 -1.50
N VAL A 61 12.51 2.44 -1.53
CA VAL A 61 12.13 3.67 -0.84
C VAL A 61 11.44 4.59 -1.85
N PRO A 62 10.16 4.94 -1.66
CA PRO A 62 9.49 5.82 -2.58
C PRO A 62 10.04 7.22 -2.46
N THR A 63 10.28 7.83 -3.61
CA THR A 63 10.63 9.24 -3.69
C THR A 63 9.67 10.01 -4.56
N PRO A 64 9.29 11.23 -4.12
CA PRO A 64 8.29 12.01 -4.81
C PRO A 64 8.89 12.65 -6.08
N ALA A 65 8.88 11.93 -7.20
CA ALA A 65 8.93 12.57 -8.51
C ALA A 65 7.58 13.22 -8.81
N ASP A 66 7.54 14.55 -8.66
CA ASP A 66 6.52 15.49 -9.14
C ASP A 66 5.12 14.88 -9.39
N SER A 67 4.43 14.57 -8.29
CA SER A 67 3.01 14.17 -8.28
C SER A 67 2.46 14.55 -6.91
N SER A 68 1.26 15.11 -6.83
CA SER A 68 0.61 15.56 -5.60
C SER A 68 0.20 14.41 -4.63
N VAL A 69 0.88 13.27 -4.69
CA VAL A 69 0.62 12.05 -3.94
C VAL A 69 1.82 11.77 -3.06
N THR A 70 1.62 11.82 -1.74
CA THR A 70 2.63 11.45 -0.75
C THR A 70 2.40 10.00 -0.36
N TYR A 71 3.44 9.17 -0.47
CA TYR A 71 3.42 7.80 0.01
C TYR A 71 3.84 7.74 1.48
N ILE A 72 3.33 6.76 2.22
CA ILE A 72 3.88 6.39 3.52
C ILE A 72 5.28 5.82 3.32
N SER A 73 6.14 5.90 4.35
CA SER A 73 7.45 5.27 4.29
C SER A 73 7.35 3.74 4.49
N ALA A 74 8.39 3.02 4.06
CA ALA A 74 8.55 1.60 4.34
C ALA A 74 8.55 1.30 5.86
N ASP A 75 9.12 2.21 6.67
CA ASP A 75 9.05 2.12 8.14
C ASP A 75 7.62 2.21 8.66
N ARG A 76 6.83 3.14 8.12
CA ARG A 76 5.42 3.26 8.50
C ARG A 76 4.61 2.05 8.07
N ALA A 77 4.89 1.50 6.89
CA ALA A 77 4.24 0.28 6.42
C ALA A 77 4.58 -0.93 7.32
N LYS A 78 5.84 -1.09 7.74
CA LYS A 78 6.24 -2.09 8.74
C LYS A 78 5.50 -1.93 10.07
N GLU A 79 5.39 -0.70 10.58
CA GLU A 79 4.64 -0.43 11.82
C GLU A 79 3.18 -0.87 11.68
N ILE A 80 2.53 -0.57 10.55
CA ILE A 80 1.14 -0.98 10.30
C ILE A 80 1.00 -2.51 10.29
N ALA A 81 1.89 -3.21 9.59
CA ALA A 81 1.88 -4.68 9.54
C ALA A 81 2.05 -5.31 10.94
N LEU A 82 2.94 -4.75 11.76
CA LEU A 82 3.17 -5.18 13.14
C LEU A 82 1.98 -4.88 14.05
N GLU A 83 1.38 -3.69 13.93
CA GLU A 83 0.18 -3.29 14.67
C GLU A 83 -1.00 -4.21 14.34
N ASP A 84 -1.25 -4.48 13.07
CA ASP A 84 -2.32 -5.36 12.61
C ASP A 84 -2.10 -6.82 13.06
N GLY A 85 -0.88 -7.33 12.92
CA GLY A 85 -0.51 -8.67 13.36
C GLY A 85 -0.43 -8.82 14.89
N GLY A 86 -0.51 -7.72 15.64
CA GLY A 86 -0.34 -7.72 17.10
C GLY A 86 1.08 -8.11 17.54
N VAL A 87 2.08 -7.86 16.70
CA VAL A 87 3.48 -8.25 16.90
C VAL A 87 4.30 -7.06 17.36
N GLN A 88 5.12 -7.24 18.40
CA GLN A 88 6.10 -6.22 18.80
C GLN A 88 7.30 -6.25 17.84
N ALA A 89 7.79 -5.07 17.43
CA ALA A 89 8.88 -4.96 16.46
C ALA A 89 10.14 -5.77 16.81
N GLU A 90 10.47 -5.87 18.10
CA GLU A 90 11.63 -6.64 18.60
C GLU A 90 11.50 -8.16 18.40
N ASN A 91 10.28 -8.66 18.17
CA ASN A 91 9.99 -10.08 17.96
C ASN A 91 9.81 -10.45 16.49
N ALA A 92 9.90 -9.46 15.59
CA ALA A 92 9.75 -9.65 14.15
C ALA A 92 11.10 -9.73 13.45
N THR A 93 11.21 -10.62 12.48
CA THR A 93 12.31 -10.64 11.51
C THR A 93 11.73 -10.46 10.12
N PHE A 94 11.89 -9.26 9.56
CA PHE A 94 11.46 -8.95 8.20
C PHE A 94 12.27 -9.74 7.18
N LYS A 95 11.57 -10.31 6.21
CA LYS A 95 12.09 -11.05 5.06
C LYS A 95 12.01 -10.23 3.80
N LYS A 96 10.93 -9.46 3.65
CA LYS A 96 10.65 -8.63 2.48
C LYS A 96 9.98 -7.33 2.91
N VAL A 97 10.39 -6.22 2.30
CA VAL A 97 9.67 -4.94 2.35
C VAL A 97 9.81 -4.28 0.98
N LYS A 98 8.90 -4.62 0.07
CA LYS A 98 8.97 -4.19 -1.32
C LYS A 98 7.88 -3.17 -1.62
N PHE A 99 8.24 -2.05 -2.25
CA PHE A 99 7.25 -1.16 -2.87
C PHE A 99 6.93 -1.71 -4.26
N ASP A 100 5.65 -1.94 -4.54
CA ASP A 100 5.18 -2.50 -5.80
C ASP A 100 3.95 -1.73 -6.31
N LYS A 101 3.47 -2.12 -7.49
CA LYS A 101 2.29 -1.56 -8.11
C LYS A 101 1.36 -2.67 -8.55
N ASP A 102 0.31 -2.92 -7.77
CA ASP A 102 -0.76 -3.84 -8.14
C ASP A 102 -1.98 -3.10 -8.69
N ASN A 103 -2.50 -3.55 -9.83
CA ASN A 103 -3.70 -3.00 -10.48
C ASN A 103 -3.71 -1.47 -10.68
N GLY A 104 -2.53 -0.85 -10.76
CA GLY A 104 -2.37 0.59 -10.92
C GLY A 104 -2.30 1.38 -9.60
N GLU A 105 -2.39 0.71 -8.45
CA GLU A 105 -2.20 1.29 -7.12
C GLU A 105 -0.83 0.94 -6.57
N HIS A 106 -0.18 1.90 -5.90
CA HIS A 106 1.08 1.64 -5.22
C HIS A 106 0.84 0.97 -3.87
N ILE A 107 1.55 -0.12 -3.62
CA ILE A 107 1.45 -0.94 -2.41
C ILE A 107 2.84 -1.21 -1.81
N TYR A 108 2.85 -1.59 -0.54
CA TYR A 108 3.96 -2.24 0.11
C TYR A 108 3.61 -3.71 0.32
N GLU A 109 4.45 -4.60 -0.21
CA GLU A 109 4.46 -6.02 0.13
C GLU A 109 5.44 -6.24 1.28
N ILE A 110 4.95 -6.73 2.41
CA ILE A 110 5.73 -6.97 3.62
C ILE A 110 5.63 -8.42 4.00
N GLU A 111 6.77 -9.06 4.20
CA GLU A 111 6.88 -10.42 4.73
C GLU A 111 7.76 -10.39 5.97
N PHE A 112 7.28 -11.01 7.06
CA PHE A 112 8.09 -11.19 8.26
C PHE A 112 7.69 -12.46 9.03
N VAL A 113 8.62 -12.92 9.86
CA VAL A 113 8.36 -14.03 10.80
C VAL A 113 8.38 -13.53 12.23
N ALA A 114 7.44 -14.02 13.05
CA ALA A 114 7.38 -13.73 14.48
C ALA A 114 6.74 -14.88 15.25
N GLY A 115 7.36 -15.30 16.36
CA GLY A 115 6.79 -16.35 17.22
C GLY A 115 6.62 -17.73 16.56
N GLY A 116 7.25 -17.96 15.41
CA GLY A 116 7.12 -19.19 14.62
C GLY A 116 6.02 -19.15 13.55
N SER A 117 5.34 -18.02 13.39
CA SER A 117 4.38 -17.79 12.30
C SER A 117 4.96 -16.91 11.21
N GLU A 118 4.50 -17.13 9.98
CA GLU A 118 4.76 -16.31 8.80
C GLU A 118 3.63 -15.31 8.59
N TYR A 119 3.99 -14.07 8.29
CA TYR A 119 3.09 -12.95 8.09
C TYR A 119 3.41 -12.30 6.76
N GLU A 120 2.41 -12.21 5.90
CA GLU A 120 2.46 -11.49 4.62
C GLU A 120 1.39 -10.41 4.61
N TYR A 121 1.74 -9.24 4.09
CA TYR A 121 0.88 -8.07 4.06
C TYR A 121 1.02 -7.34 2.74
N GLU A 122 -0.11 -6.98 2.14
CA GLU A 122 -0.19 -5.93 1.13
C GLU A 122 -0.79 -4.69 1.77
N ILE A 123 -0.09 -3.57 1.71
CA ILE A 123 -0.51 -2.30 2.35
C ILE A 123 -0.54 -1.21 1.31
N ASN A 124 -1.64 -0.48 1.20
CA ASN A 124 -1.70 0.65 0.28
C ASN A 124 -0.67 1.72 0.65
N ALA A 125 0.20 2.08 -0.30
CA ALA A 125 1.30 2.97 -0.03
C ALA A 125 0.89 4.45 0.13
N VAL A 126 -0.33 4.84 -0.23
CA VAL A 126 -0.83 6.22 -0.04
C VAL A 126 -1.54 6.36 1.30
N SER A 127 -2.44 5.42 1.61
CA SER A 127 -3.33 5.53 2.77
C SER A 127 -2.82 4.79 4.01
N GLY A 128 -1.97 3.77 3.83
CA GLY A 128 -1.61 2.82 4.88
C GLY A 128 -2.72 1.82 5.23
N ALA A 129 -3.75 1.68 4.40
CA ALA A 129 -4.74 0.63 4.59
C ALA A 129 -4.11 -0.74 4.28
N VAL A 130 -4.23 -1.69 5.21
CA VAL A 130 -3.96 -3.11 4.91
C VAL A 130 -4.96 -3.57 3.87
N ILE A 131 -4.49 -4.08 2.73
CA ILE A 131 -5.29 -4.57 1.60
C ILE A 131 -5.56 -6.06 1.76
N GLU A 132 -4.51 -6.79 2.11
CA GLU A 132 -4.53 -8.22 2.35
C GLU A 132 -3.53 -8.52 3.47
N SER A 133 -3.87 -9.51 4.29
CA SER A 133 -2.92 -10.12 5.21
C SER A 133 -3.06 -11.63 5.11
N GLU A 134 -1.95 -12.36 5.15
CA GLU A 134 -1.92 -13.81 5.20
C GLU A 134 -1.04 -14.24 6.37
N ILE A 135 -1.61 -15.02 7.30
CA ILE A 135 -0.90 -15.52 8.49
C ILE A 135 -0.92 -17.04 8.46
N ASP A 136 0.24 -17.67 8.43
CA ASP A 136 0.40 -19.13 8.31
C ASP A 136 -0.44 -19.73 7.16
N GLY A 137 -0.55 -19.02 6.04
CA GLY A 137 -1.32 -19.43 4.86
C GLY A 137 -2.82 -19.09 4.89
N GLU A 138 -3.31 -18.46 5.97
CA GLU A 138 -4.69 -18.02 6.08
C GLU A 138 -4.86 -16.56 5.65
N LYS A 139 -5.34 -16.35 4.42
CA LYS A 139 -5.68 -15.02 3.88
C LYS A 139 -6.85 -14.40 4.65
N ARG A 140 -6.73 -13.11 4.93
CA ARG A 140 -7.76 -12.25 5.50
C ARG A 140 -7.83 -10.97 4.71
N PHE A 141 -9.06 -10.57 4.43
CA PHE A 141 -9.33 -9.27 3.82
C PHE A 141 -9.96 -8.37 4.87
N PRO A 142 -9.71 -7.05 4.81
CA PRO A 142 -10.32 -6.09 5.74
C PRO A 142 -11.86 -6.14 5.77
N ALA A 143 -12.51 -6.63 4.71
CA ALA A 143 -13.94 -6.92 4.67
C ALA A 143 -14.40 -7.84 5.82
N ASP A 144 -13.52 -8.70 6.30
CA ASP A 144 -13.79 -9.74 7.31
C ASP A 144 -13.54 -9.26 8.75
N SER A 145 -12.90 -8.09 8.93
CA SER A 145 -12.45 -7.58 10.24
C SER A 145 -13.54 -6.92 11.10
N GLY A 146 -14.68 -6.56 10.49
CA GLY A 146 -15.72 -5.76 11.16
C GLY A 146 -15.34 -4.30 11.44
N GLU A 147 -14.18 -3.84 10.95
CA GLU A 147 -13.71 -2.46 11.09
C GLU A 147 -14.49 -1.48 10.19
N TYR A 148 -15.12 -2.00 9.13
CA TYR A 148 -15.89 -1.21 8.17
C TYR A 148 -17.38 -1.19 8.48
N ILE A 149 -18.05 -0.15 8.00
CA ILE A 149 -19.49 0.08 8.19
C ILE A 149 -20.35 -1.09 7.70
N GLY A 150 -19.82 -1.93 6.81
CA GLY A 150 -20.54 -3.06 6.22
C GLY A 150 -21.45 -2.64 5.06
N ALA A 151 -21.67 -3.58 4.14
CA ALA A 151 -22.52 -3.37 2.96
C ALA A 151 -23.95 -2.91 3.33
N GLY A 152 -24.51 -3.43 4.42
CA GLY A 152 -25.84 -3.04 4.91
C GLY A 152 -25.92 -1.57 5.33
N ALA A 153 -24.93 -1.07 6.08
CA ALA A 153 -24.92 0.33 6.48
C ALA A 153 -24.65 1.27 5.30
N ALA A 154 -23.77 0.86 4.36
CA ALA A 154 -23.53 1.61 3.14
C ALA A 154 -24.84 1.77 2.32
N LEU A 155 -25.63 0.71 2.19
CA LEU A 155 -26.93 0.75 1.51
C LEU A 155 -27.94 1.66 2.24
N GLN A 156 -27.95 1.64 3.58
CA GLN A 156 -28.81 2.54 4.37
C GLN A 156 -28.41 4.01 4.20
N ILE A 157 -27.12 4.31 4.13
CA ILE A 157 -26.61 5.66 3.87
C ILE A 157 -27.05 6.12 2.47
N ALA A 158 -26.92 5.29 1.44
CA ALA A 158 -27.37 5.59 0.08
C ALA A 158 -28.90 5.78 0.00
N SER A 159 -29.68 4.96 0.72
CA SER A 159 -31.14 5.10 0.83
C SER A 159 -31.52 6.42 1.49
N ALA A 160 -30.90 6.77 2.62
CA ALA A 160 -31.16 8.02 3.32
C ALA A 160 -30.80 9.25 2.47
N HIS A 161 -29.67 9.20 1.75
CA HIS A 161 -29.23 10.31 0.91
C HIS A 161 -30.09 10.49 -0.35
N SER A 162 -30.44 9.40 -1.04
CA SER A 162 -31.29 9.43 -2.25
C SER A 162 -32.75 9.74 -1.96
N GLY A 163 -33.23 9.46 -0.74
CA GLY A 163 -34.65 9.48 -0.39
C GLY A 163 -35.44 8.30 -0.97
N VAL A 164 -34.77 7.33 -1.60
CA VAL A 164 -35.40 6.11 -2.12
C VAL A 164 -35.46 5.09 -0.98
N ALA A 165 -36.66 4.62 -0.64
CA ALA A 165 -36.82 3.56 0.35
C ALA A 165 -36.19 2.26 -0.17
N GLU A 166 -35.51 1.50 0.69
CA GLU A 166 -34.85 0.24 0.28
C GLU A 166 -35.78 -0.78 -0.40
N ASN A 167 -37.08 -0.75 -0.11
CA ASN A 167 -38.08 -1.62 -0.75
C ASN A 167 -38.41 -1.21 -2.19
N ASP A 168 -38.10 0.03 -2.57
CA ASP A 168 -38.29 0.56 -3.93
C ASP A 168 -37.03 0.40 -4.80
N MET A 169 -35.90 0.02 -4.19
CA MET A 169 -34.63 -0.26 -4.87
C MET A 169 -34.67 -1.61 -5.59
N ARG A 170 -34.21 -1.62 -6.84
CA ARG A 170 -34.03 -2.80 -7.70
C ARG A 170 -32.54 -2.99 -7.97
N LYS A 171 -32.16 -4.23 -8.29
CA LYS A 171 -30.76 -4.62 -8.57
C LYS A 171 -29.73 -4.05 -7.58
N LYS A 172 -30.11 -3.95 -6.30
CA LYS A 172 -29.26 -3.30 -5.30
C LYS A 172 -28.02 -4.13 -5.00
N GLU A 173 -26.87 -3.50 -5.02
CA GLU A 173 -25.58 -4.09 -4.72
C GLU A 173 -24.75 -3.12 -3.88
N ALA A 174 -23.95 -3.66 -2.96
CA ALA A 174 -22.98 -2.91 -2.18
C ALA A 174 -21.71 -3.74 -2.09
N LYS A 175 -20.69 -3.35 -2.87
CA LYS A 175 -19.41 -4.05 -2.99
C LYS A 175 -18.32 -3.26 -2.28
N LEU A 176 -17.57 -3.93 -1.41
CA LEU A 176 -16.33 -3.35 -0.90
C LEU A 176 -15.29 -3.35 -2.04
N LYS A 177 -14.69 -2.19 -2.28
CA LYS A 177 -13.69 -1.94 -3.32
C LYS A 177 -12.57 -1.09 -2.75
N ILE A 178 -11.44 -1.11 -3.42
CA ILE A 178 -10.38 -0.14 -3.19
C ILE A 178 -10.46 0.87 -4.33
N LYS A 179 -10.58 2.16 -4.00
CA LYS A 179 -10.51 3.25 -4.98
C LYS A 179 -9.47 4.26 -4.49
N LYS A 180 -8.40 4.44 -5.27
CA LYS A 180 -7.29 5.35 -4.93
C LYS A 180 -6.70 5.00 -3.57
N GLY A 181 -6.57 3.71 -3.29
CA GLY A 181 -5.97 3.20 -2.07
C GLY A 181 -6.80 3.28 -0.81
N VAL A 182 -8.09 3.63 -0.91
CA VAL A 182 -9.00 3.65 0.24
C VAL A 182 -10.11 2.65 0.03
N TYR A 183 -10.43 1.90 1.08
CA TYR A 183 -11.62 1.05 1.08
C TYR A 183 -12.89 1.87 1.02
N VAL A 184 -13.70 1.57 0.02
CA VAL A 184 -14.99 2.20 -0.23
C VAL A 184 -16.04 1.12 -0.47
N TYR A 185 -17.27 1.38 -0.06
CA TYR A 185 -18.42 0.68 -0.61
C TYR A 185 -18.88 1.39 -1.86
N GLU A 186 -18.85 0.68 -2.99
CA GLU A 186 -19.58 1.04 -4.19
C GLU A 186 -21.00 0.48 -4.06
N VAL A 187 -21.98 1.38 -3.96
CA VAL A 187 -23.39 1.02 -3.83
C VAL A 187 -24.11 1.40 -5.11
N GLU A 188 -24.69 0.42 -5.77
CA GLU A 188 -25.46 0.58 -6.99
C GLU A 188 -26.90 0.14 -6.74
N PHE A 189 -27.89 0.90 -7.21
CA PHE A 189 -29.27 0.45 -7.25
C PHE A 189 -30.09 1.20 -8.31
N GLU A 190 -31.16 0.56 -8.75
CA GLU A 190 -32.09 1.12 -9.72
C GLU A 190 -33.45 1.42 -9.09
N THR A 191 -34.14 2.41 -9.66
CA THR A 191 -35.58 2.60 -9.56
C THR A 191 -36.19 2.35 -10.94
N ARG A 192 -37.50 2.62 -11.11
CA ARG A 192 -38.11 2.53 -12.45
C ARG A 192 -37.57 3.57 -13.44
N ALA A 193 -37.08 4.70 -12.95
CA ALA A 193 -36.75 5.86 -13.78
C ALA A 193 -35.26 6.23 -13.74
N TYR A 194 -34.52 5.72 -12.77
CA TYR A 194 -33.15 6.13 -12.52
C TYR A 194 -32.27 5.00 -12.01
N GLU A 195 -31.01 5.07 -12.34
CA GLU A 195 -29.90 4.32 -11.77
C GLU A 195 -29.11 5.23 -10.84
N TYR A 196 -28.60 4.66 -9.76
CA TYR A 196 -27.84 5.37 -8.73
C TYR A 196 -26.55 4.62 -8.47
N GLU A 197 -25.42 5.34 -8.47
CA GLU A 197 -24.13 4.86 -8.02
C GLU A 197 -23.62 5.74 -6.87
N TYR A 198 -23.13 5.13 -5.80
CA TYR A 198 -22.51 5.80 -4.68
C TYR A 198 -21.13 5.22 -4.42
N VAL A 199 -20.18 6.08 -4.08
CA VAL A 199 -18.90 5.68 -3.48
C VAL A 199 -18.89 6.20 -2.06
N ILE A 200 -18.82 5.30 -1.08
CA ILE A 200 -18.92 5.61 0.35
C ILE A 200 -17.65 5.13 1.04
N ASP A 201 -16.98 5.98 1.80
CA ASP A 201 -15.82 5.61 2.62
C ASP A 201 -16.19 4.47 3.58
N ALA A 202 -15.48 3.34 3.49
CA ALA A 202 -15.88 2.11 4.17
C ALA A 202 -15.70 2.18 5.70
N LYS A 203 -14.83 3.07 6.20
CA LYS A 203 -14.57 3.21 7.64
C LYS A 203 -15.49 4.23 8.30
N THR A 204 -15.76 5.33 7.62
CA THR A 204 -16.49 6.48 8.19
C THR A 204 -17.93 6.60 7.75
N GLY A 205 -18.33 5.95 6.64
CA GLY A 205 -19.65 6.12 6.04
C GLY A 205 -19.83 7.45 5.30
N LYS A 206 -18.76 8.22 5.10
CA LYS A 206 -18.82 9.47 4.33
C LYS A 206 -19.05 9.19 2.85
N ILE A 207 -20.05 9.84 2.26
CA ILE A 207 -20.28 9.79 0.81
C ILE A 207 -19.17 10.58 0.10
N LEU A 208 -18.45 9.91 -0.79
CA LEU A 208 -17.35 10.45 -1.61
C LEU A 208 -17.81 10.79 -3.03
N SER A 209 -18.72 9.99 -3.60
CA SER A 209 -19.41 10.27 -4.86
C SER A 209 -20.87 9.81 -4.79
N ALA A 210 -21.74 10.49 -5.54
CA ALA A 210 -23.15 10.15 -5.69
C ALA A 210 -23.62 10.57 -7.09
N GLU A 211 -23.97 9.59 -7.91
CA GLU A 211 -24.38 9.75 -9.30
C GLU A 211 -25.81 9.26 -9.48
N LYS A 212 -26.50 9.87 -10.43
CA LYS A 212 -27.90 9.57 -10.75
C LYS A 212 -28.11 9.76 -12.23
N GLU A 213 -28.47 8.68 -12.92
CA GLU A 213 -28.73 8.67 -14.36
C GLU A 213 -30.16 8.21 -14.64
N THR A 214 -30.74 8.64 -15.76
CA THR A 214 -32.04 8.14 -16.20
C THR A 214 -31.89 6.79 -16.86
N ASN A 215 -32.77 5.84 -16.54
CA ASN A 215 -32.79 4.56 -17.24
C ASN A 215 -33.24 4.77 -18.70
N ASP A 216 -32.51 4.18 -19.65
CA ASP A 216 -32.86 4.14 -21.08
C ASP A 216 -34.10 3.27 -21.37
#